data_AF-A0ABD0N803-F1
#
_entry.id   AF-A0ABD0N803-F1
#
_cell.length_a   1.000
_cell.length_b   1.000
_cell.length_c   1.000
_cell.angle_alpha   90.00
_cell.angle_beta   90.00
_cell.angle_gamma   90.00
#
_symmetry.space_group_name_H-M   'P 1'
#
loop_
_entity.id
_entity.type
_entity.pdbx_description
1 polymer ?
#
loop_
_entity_poly.entity_id
_entity_poly.type
_entity_poly.pdbx_seq_one_letter_code
_entity_poly.pdbx_strand_id
1 'polypeptide(L)' 'TYSLAVEVQNPNVDSRFLRRGPFKDRAMVRITVLNADEPPKFSRSRYRLDVVAAVDPDTGLSNNI' A
#
# COMPACT_ATOMS: atom_id res chain seq x y z
N THR A 1 8.66 -5.48 -0.27
CA THR A 1 10.06 -5.13 -0.55
C THR A 1 10.41 -5.59 -1.94
N TYR A 2 11.09 -4.75 -2.71
CA TYR A 2 11.51 -5.06 -4.08
C TYR A 2 13.02 -4.88 -4.20
N SER A 3 13.64 -5.66 -5.08
CA SER A 3 15.07 -5.55 -5.40
C SER A 3 15.26 -5.48 -6.90
N LEU A 4 15.95 -4.45 -7.36
CA LEU A 4 16.29 -4.27 -8.77
C LEU A 4 17.79 -4.44 -8.95
N ALA A 5 18.19 -5.30 -9.89
CA ALA A 5 19.55 -5.34 -10.41
C ALA A 5 19.65 -4.35 -11.57
N VAL A 6 20.53 -3.36 -11.46
CA VAL A 6 20.71 -2.31 -12.45
C VAL A 6 22.10 -2.43 -13.06
N GLU A 7 22.18 -2.44 -14.38
CA GLU A 7 23.44 -2.42 -15.14
C GLU A 7 23.55 -1.10 -15.91
N VAL A 8 24.70 -0.44 -15.78
CA VAL A 8 25.05 0.77 -16.53
C VAL A 8 26.21 0.43 -17.45
N GLN A 9 26.09 0.76 -18.73
CA GLN A 9 27.14 0.56 -19.73
C GLN A 9 27.47 1.89 -20.41
N ASN A 10 28.75 2.13 -20.70
CA ASN A 10 29.14 3.27 -21.53
C ASN A 10 28.79 2.98 -23.01
N PRO A 11 27.87 3.71 -23.66
CA PRO A 11 27.55 3.49 -25.07
C PRO A 11 28.64 3.98 -26.01
N ASN A 12 29.52 4.88 -25.56
CA ASN A 12 30.57 5.52 -26.35
C ASN A 12 31.96 5.14 -25.81
N VAL A 13 32.37 3.89 -26.07
CA VAL A 13 33.71 3.42 -25.72
C VAL A 13 34.66 3.72 -26.87
N ASP A 14 35.64 4.59 -26.63
CA ASP A 14 36.73 4.81 -27.59
C ASP A 14 37.60 3.54 -27.70
N SER A 15 37.88 3.14 -28.94
CA SER A 15 38.61 1.92 -29.28
C SER A 15 39.97 1.83 -28.60
N ARG A 16 40.60 2.97 -28.30
CA ARG A 16 41.88 3.06 -27.58
C ARG A 16 41.80 2.53 -26.15
N PHE A 17 40.61 2.50 -25.55
CA PHE A 17 40.42 2.06 -24.18
C PHE A 17 39.87 0.66 -24.06
N LEU A 18 39.43 -0.02 -25.13
CA LEU A 18 38.79 -1.35 -25.09
C LEU A 18 39.52 -2.41 -24.24
N ARG A 19 40.85 -2.30 -24.13
CA ARG A 19 41.70 -3.21 -23.33
C ARG A 19 41.78 -2.86 -21.84
N ARG A 20 41.24 -1.73 -21.40
CA ARG A 20 41.39 -1.18 -20.04
C ARG A 20 40.36 -1.68 -19.03
N GLY A 21 39.43 -2.54 -19.44
CA GLY A 21 38.56 -3.27 -18.52
C GLY A 21 37.08 -3.20 -18.86
N PRO A 22 36.22 -3.70 -17.97
CA PRO A 22 34.78 -3.70 -18.18
C PRO A 22 34.23 -2.27 -18.17
N PHE A 23 33.51 -1.89 -19.22
CA PHE A 23 32.78 -0.60 -19.33
C PHE A 23 31.36 -0.70 -18.80
N LYS A 24 31.15 -1.61 -17.84
CA LYS A 24 29.85 -2.03 -17.33
C LYS A 24 29.93 -2.15 -15.82
N ASP A 25 29.07 -1.42 -15.14
CA ASP A 25 28.90 -1.48 -13.70
C ASP A 25 27.54 -2.07 -13.36
N ARG A 26 27.49 -2.90 -12.33
CA ARG A 26 26.23 -3.49 -11.83
C ARG A 26 26.03 -3.15 -10.36
N ALA A 27 24.83 -2.69 -10.03
CA ALA A 27 24.43 -2.35 -8.66
C ALA A 27 23.08 -3.00 -8.31
N MET A 28 22.81 -3.11 -7.01
CA MET A 28 21.52 -3.62 -6.51
C MET A 28 20.80 -2.54 -5.71
N VAL A 29 19.59 -2.21 -6.15
CA VAL A 29 18.72 -1.22 -5.51
C VAL A 29 17.67 -1.97 -4.68
N ARG A 30 17.62 -1.67 -3.38
CA ARG A 30 16.61 -2.22 -2.45
C ARG A 30 15.54 -1.18 -2.18
N ILE A 31 14.29 -1.54 -2.43
CA ILE A 31 13.12 -0.68 -2.25
C ILE A 31 12.26 -1.27 -1.14
N THR A 32 12.07 -0.50 -0.08
CA THR A 32 11.17 -0.84 1.03
C THR A 32 9.94 0.06 0.98
N VAL A 33 8.76 -0.55 1.02
CA VAL A 33 7.50 0.18 1.17
C VAL A 33 7.21 0.24 2.66
N LEU A 34 7.06 1.44 3.19
CA LEU A 34 6.65 1.66 4.56
C LEU A 34 5.14 1.87 4.61
N ASN A 35 4.52 1.35 5.66
CA ASN A 35 3.11 1.63 5.93
C ASN A 35 2.98 3.12 6.26
N ALA A 36 1.95 3.75 5.73
CA ALA A 36 1.52 5.09 6.10
C ALA A 36 0.10 5.01 6.66
N ASP A 37 -0.29 5.98 7.49
CA ASP A 37 -1.65 6.06 8.00
C ASP A 37 -2.61 6.45 6.85
N GLU A 38 -3.42 5.49 6.43
CA GLU A 38 -4.47 5.75 5.45
C GLU A 38 -5.73 6.31 6.14
N PRO A 39 -6.41 7.31 5.54
CA PRO A 39 -7.63 7.85 6.10
C PRO A 39 -8.73 6.77 6.14
N PRO A 40 -9.61 6.78 7.17
CA PRO A 40 -10.70 5.82 7.26
C PRO A 40 -11.65 6.00 6.07
N LYS A 41 -12.08 4.87 5.49
CA LYS A 41 -13.06 4.84 4.40
C LYS A 41 -14.37 4.28 4.92
N PHE A 42 -15.47 4.98 4.67
CA PHE A 42 -16.80 4.44 4.94
C PHE A 42 -17.05 3.22 4.04
N SER A 43 -17.55 2.13 4.63
CA SER A 43 -17.89 0.91 3.89
C SER A 43 -19.14 1.05 3.03
N ARG A 44 -19.98 2.06 3.29
CA ARG A 44 -21.19 2.36 2.53
C ARG A 44 -21.30 3.86 2.27
N SER A 45 -21.88 4.23 1.13
CA SER A 45 -22.21 5.63 0.82
C SER A 45 -23.31 6.19 1.73
N ARG A 46 -24.15 5.32 2.32
CA ARG A 46 -25.18 5.68 3.28
C ARG A 46 -25.39 4.54 4.28
N TYR A 47 -25.53 4.91 5.54
CA TYR A 47 -25.98 4.01 6.60
C TYR A 47 -27.46 4.29 6.87
N ARG A 48 -28.27 3.24 6.96
CA ARG A 48 -29.64 3.31 7.47
C ARG A 48 -29.65 2.63 8.83
N LEU A 49 -30.28 3.29 9.79
CA LEU A 49 -30.45 2.79 11.14
C LEU A 49 -31.95 2.86 11.42
N ASP A 50 -32.55 1.69 11.60
CA ASP A 50 -33.97 1.58 11.93
C ASP A 50 -34.07 1.48 13.45
N VAL A 51 -34.79 2.42 14.06
CA VAL A 51 -35.00 2.49 15.51
C VAL A 51 -36.45 2.13 15.78
N VAL A 52 -36.68 1.19 16.70
CA VAL A 52 -38.01 0.91 17.22
C VAL A 52 -38.38 1.98 18.26
N ALA A 53 -39.66 2.32 18.36
CA ALA A 53 -40.13 3.27 19.37
C ALA A 53 -39.63 2.85 20.76
N ALA A 54 -39.24 3.82 21.59
CA ALA A 54 -38.79 3.55 22.94
C ALA A 54 -39.91 2.81 23.69
N VAL A 55 -39.65 1.54 24.01
CA VAL A 55 -40.32 0.90 25.14
C VAL A 55 -39.66 1.53 26.36
N ASP A 56 -40.44 2.25 27.15
CA ASP A 56 -39.97 2.80 28.42
C ASP A 56 -39.34 1.64 29.21
N PRO A 57 -38.04 1.72 29.57
CA PRO A 57 -37.36 0.63 30.28
C PRO A 57 -38.06 0.26 31.60
N ASP A 58 -38.87 1.15 32.16
CA ASP A 58 -39.63 0.95 33.39
C ASP A 58 -41.07 0.47 33.16
N THR A 59 -41.54 0.35 31.92
CA THR A 59 -42.95 -0.07 31.68
C THR A 59 -43.20 -1.56 31.82
N GLY A 60 -42.18 -2.42 31.89
CA GLY A 60 -42.36 -3.84 32.26
C GLY A 60 -43.39 -4.63 31.43
N LEU A 61 -43.86 -4.10 30.30
CA LEU A 61 -44.87 -4.73 29.45
C LEU A 61 -44.18 -5.76 28.56
N SER A 62 -43.77 -6.88 29.16
CA SER A 62 -43.50 -8.11 28.44
C SER A 62 -44.84 -8.70 27.97
N ASN A 63 -45.30 -8.27 26.80
CA ASN A 63 -46.40 -8.95 26.13
C ASN A 63 -45.87 -10.23 25.48
N ASN A 64 -45.75 -11.31 26.27
CA ASN A 64 -45.74 -12.67 25.76
C ASN A 64 -47.17 -13.22 25.85
N ILE A 65 -47.83 -13.32 24.68
CA ILE A 65 -48.91 -14.29 24.46
C ILE A 65 -48.25 -15.63 24.13
#